data_AF-A0A7D9DC22-F1
#
_entry.id   AF-A0A7D9DC22-F1
#
_cell.length_a   1.000
_cell.length_b   1.000
_cell.length_c   1.000
_cell.angle_alpha   90.00
_cell.angle_beta   90.00
_cell.angle_gamma   90.00
#
_symmetry.space_group_name_H-M   'P 1'
#
loop_
_entity.id
_entity.type
_entity.pdbx_description
1 polymer ?
#
loop_
_entity_poly.entity_id
_entity_poly.type
_entity_poly.pdbx_seq_one_letter_code
_entity_poly.pdbx_strand_id
1 'polypeptide(L)'
;MTQKWFDVTDNSNIGRKGVHTTFLDFKKAFDLVDHRILLTKLAEMNVSKAFWSWVKCFLTERNQHVNLHGVISSSAPCPAGVPQGSVISPTLFNIHINDLENTLTNNLTNTHKYADDCTLDEVVANGALSNMQESTNQVMNWANDNKMMVNPKKTKDMWISFSQSSSEPPPIQTDGIEIERVNSFKLLGVWVQNDLKWNTHVCKITKRANKLLFLLRECRKSFLPPEIGLLTYTSKIRPILEYASPVWGGIPKYLEAEIERVQQRSLRILGLEKDTLPTLKERRDKATCNELKRIVEVPKNPCNRFLSGNKNHTYELSRTRDSTPRQLSKTHRHNKQKYDMERDFNNRIRKTQEDMIASSQRTIDDYKSKQMSKNRSRELENQRLLDEAMKKKEKDVIPDSEKDGMIRKLQQIEIKLTAEIASLRKELERTNRTWEMKVTILKQSIHALKDEAFLRATLQKQAAQLHHASVTYASDGPLIIPRDPIPLNKRYRIIPPRFFGGEKTSGIQDTPPRSADTSNKERSDCLRLYPTPCGPINSVNPDTPSTASQQQGSDRTHRINVKI
;
A
#
# COMPACT_ATOMS: atom_id res chain seq x y z
N MET A 1 -12.77 15.89 -6.19
CA MET A 1 -11.80 15.71 -7.29
C MET A 1 -12.26 14.59 -8.24
N THR A 2 -11.80 13.34 -8.12
CA THR A 2 -12.05 12.27 -9.13
C THR A 2 -13.51 12.04 -9.53
N GLN A 3 -14.47 12.11 -8.61
CA GLN A 3 -15.91 12.01 -8.96
C GLN A 3 -16.36 13.17 -9.87
N LYS A 4 -15.97 14.42 -9.56
CA LYS A 4 -16.24 15.60 -10.40
C LYS A 4 -15.64 15.42 -11.80
N TRP A 5 -14.45 14.83 -11.91
CA TRP A 5 -13.84 14.54 -13.19
C TRP A 5 -14.66 13.52 -13.98
N PHE A 6 -15.06 12.41 -13.34
CA PHE A 6 -15.93 11.40 -13.95
C PHE A 6 -17.26 12.00 -14.43
N ASP A 7 -17.95 12.76 -13.57
CA ASP A 7 -19.22 13.41 -13.89
C ASP A 7 -19.09 14.37 -15.07
N VAL A 8 -17.97 15.09 -15.18
CA VAL A 8 -17.69 16.01 -16.30
C VAL A 8 -17.41 15.26 -17.60
N THR A 9 -16.69 14.14 -17.56
CA THR A 9 -16.31 13.38 -18.76
C THR A 9 -17.39 12.42 -19.26
N ASP A 10 -18.29 11.96 -18.39
CA ASP A 10 -19.35 10.98 -18.73
C ASP A 10 -20.69 11.64 -19.12
N ASN A 11 -20.96 12.87 -18.66
CA ASN A 11 -22.23 13.57 -18.96
C ASN A 11 -22.37 13.90 -20.45
N SER A 12 -22.98 13.00 -21.22
CA SER A 12 -23.21 13.14 -22.66
C SER A 12 -24.11 14.31 -23.06
N ASN A 13 -24.89 14.85 -22.13
CA ASN A 13 -25.94 15.84 -22.40
C ASN A 13 -25.44 17.29 -22.30
N ILE A 14 -24.22 17.49 -21.79
CA ILE A 14 -23.54 18.79 -21.77
C ILE A 14 -22.30 18.61 -22.64
N GLY A 15 -22.21 19.33 -23.77
CA GLY A 15 -21.30 19.05 -24.88
C GLY A 15 -19.89 18.63 -24.46
N ARG A 16 -19.43 17.49 -25.03
CA ARG A 16 -18.21 16.72 -24.69
C ARG A 16 -17.12 17.58 -24.04
N LYS A 17 -16.71 17.24 -22.82
CA LYS A 17 -15.64 17.93 -22.07
C LYS A 17 -14.52 16.96 -21.72
N GLY A 18 -13.34 17.51 -21.50
CA GLY A 18 -12.24 16.82 -20.83
C GLY A 18 -11.82 17.58 -19.58
N VAL A 19 -10.93 16.97 -18.80
CA VAL A 19 -10.29 17.59 -17.65
C VAL A 19 -8.78 17.61 -17.90
N HIS A 20 -8.19 18.80 -17.85
CA HIS A 20 -6.74 18.96 -17.82
C HIS A 20 -6.31 18.97 -16.36
N THR A 21 -5.29 18.19 -16.00
CA THR A 21 -4.83 18.06 -14.63
C THR A 21 -3.31 18.09 -14.55
N THR A 22 -2.77 19.00 -13.74
CA THR A 22 -1.33 19.08 -13.47
C THR A 22 -1.06 18.76 -12.00
N PHE A 23 -0.21 17.75 -11.76
CA PHE A 23 0.25 17.33 -10.44
C PHE A 23 1.61 17.98 -10.18
N LEU A 24 1.69 18.77 -9.11
CA LEU A 24 2.86 19.56 -8.73
C LEU A 24 3.53 18.93 -7.50
N ASP A 25 4.86 18.81 -7.54
CA ASP A 25 5.70 18.40 -6.41
C ASP A 25 6.71 19.52 -6.10
N PHE A 26 6.86 19.88 -4.84
CA PHE A 26 7.87 20.84 -4.39
C PHE A 26 9.15 20.11 -3.93
N LYS A 27 10.31 20.52 -4.45
CA LYS A 27 11.61 20.03 -3.98
C LYS A 27 11.80 20.45 -2.52
N LYS A 28 12.01 19.48 -1.63
CA LYS A 28 12.36 19.73 -0.21
C LYS A 28 11.43 20.74 0.47
N ALA A 29 10.12 20.58 0.29
CA ALA A 29 9.12 21.58 0.68
C ALA A 29 9.25 22.10 2.13
N PHE A 30 9.55 21.21 3.09
CA PHE A 30 9.75 21.57 4.49
C PHE A 30 11.10 22.26 4.76
N ASP A 31 12.14 22.00 3.96
CA ASP A 31 13.51 22.50 4.19
C ASP A 31 13.75 23.87 3.54
N LEU A 32 12.94 24.26 2.55
CA LEU A 32 13.10 25.52 1.79
C LEU A 32 12.28 26.70 2.33
N VAL A 33 11.44 26.49 3.34
CA VAL A 33 10.57 27.55 3.91
C VAL A 33 11.41 28.72 4.45
N ASP A 34 11.41 29.88 3.77
CA ASP A 34 12.10 31.09 4.26
C ASP A 34 11.40 31.60 5.52
N HIS A 35 12.16 31.70 6.62
CA HIS A 35 11.64 32.08 7.92
C HIS A 35 11.02 33.48 7.93
N ARG A 36 11.52 34.43 7.13
CA ARG A 36 10.96 35.79 7.07
C ARG A 36 9.60 35.77 6.40
N ILE A 37 9.47 35.08 5.26
CA ILE A 37 8.20 34.97 4.52
C ILE A 37 7.14 34.30 5.40
N LEU A 38 7.49 33.19 6.06
CA LEU A 38 6.60 32.53 7.03
C LEU A 38 6.21 33.46 8.19
N LEU A 39 7.16 34.19 8.79
CA LEU A 39 6.87 35.12 9.90
C LEU A 39 6.02 36.33 9.46
N THR A 40 6.16 36.83 8.22
CA THR A 40 5.29 37.87 7.67
C THR A 40 3.86 37.35 7.52
N LYS A 41 3.65 36.20 6.85
CA LYS A 41 2.33 35.56 6.73
C LYS A 41 1.70 35.28 8.08
N LEU A 42 2.50 34.86 9.07
CA LEU A 42 2.04 34.63 10.43
C LEU A 42 1.58 35.92 11.13
N ALA A 43 2.24 37.06 10.87
CA ALA A 43 1.83 38.36 11.41
C ALA A 43 0.51 38.85 10.77
N GLU A 44 0.32 38.64 9.47
CA GLU A 44 -0.92 38.97 8.74
C GLU A 44 -2.15 38.22 9.27
N MET A 45 -1.95 37.04 9.86
CA MET A 45 -3.01 36.26 10.53
C MET A 45 -3.45 36.84 11.91
N ASN A 46 -2.95 38.00 12.32
CA ASN A 46 -3.28 38.66 13.60
C ASN A 46 -3.04 37.79 14.86
N VAL A 47 -2.01 36.94 14.85
CA VAL A 47 -1.64 36.14 16.02
C VAL A 47 -1.05 37.01 17.16
N SER A 48 -1.01 36.47 18.38
CA SER A 48 -0.41 37.21 19.50
C SER A 48 1.10 37.44 19.30
N LYS A 49 1.58 38.62 19.70
CA LYS A 49 3.02 38.98 19.62
C LYS A 49 3.93 38.00 20.36
N ALA A 50 3.42 37.39 21.45
CA ALA A 50 4.13 36.37 22.21
C ALA A 50 4.30 35.08 21.39
N PHE A 51 3.23 34.60 20.74
CA PHE A 51 3.30 33.42 19.87
C PHE A 51 4.19 33.67 18.65
N TRP A 52 4.07 34.83 18.00
CA TRP A 52 4.95 35.20 16.88
C TRP A 52 6.44 35.21 17.29
N SER A 53 6.76 35.81 18.44
CA SER A 53 8.13 35.85 18.97
C SER A 53 8.66 34.46 19.31
N TRP A 54 7.80 33.58 19.84
CA TRP A 54 8.14 32.18 20.10
C TRP A 54 8.40 31.41 18.81
N VAL A 55 7.56 31.57 17.77
CA VAL A 55 7.80 30.93 16.45
C VAL A 55 9.09 31.44 15.83
N LYS A 56 9.40 32.74 15.93
CA LYS A 56 10.69 33.28 15.48
C LYS A 56 11.86 32.57 16.17
N CYS A 57 11.86 32.53 17.50
CA CYS A 57 12.89 31.86 18.31
C CYS A 57 13.00 30.35 18.01
N PHE A 58 11.88 29.68 17.71
CA PHE A 58 11.85 28.27 17.34
C PHE A 58 12.52 27.98 15.97
N LEU A 59 12.52 28.94 15.05
CA LEU A 59 13.05 28.79 13.69
C LEU A 59 14.47 29.35 13.51
N THR A 60 14.77 30.52 14.09
CA THR A 60 16.05 31.23 13.87
C THR A 60 17.19 30.67 14.71
N GLU A 61 18.43 30.93 14.28
CA GLU A 61 19.67 30.57 15.02
C GLU A 61 19.82 29.06 15.30
N ARG A 62 19.09 28.23 14.53
CA ARG A 62 19.19 26.77 14.59
C ARG A 62 20.46 26.30 13.88
N ASN A 63 21.13 25.35 14.53
CA ASN A 63 22.28 24.62 14.02
C ASN A 63 21.95 23.13 13.88
N GLN A 64 22.55 22.46 12.91
CA GLN A 64 22.41 21.04 12.64
C GLN A 64 23.78 20.36 12.54
N HIS A 65 23.84 19.09 12.96
CA HIS A 65 25.00 18.22 12.79
C HIS A 65 24.51 16.78 12.53
N VAL A 66 25.38 15.94 11.98
CA VAL A 66 25.10 14.51 11.77
C VAL A 66 25.83 13.71 12.84
N ASN A 67 25.10 12.85 13.55
CA ASN A 67 25.68 11.85 14.44
C ASN A 67 25.67 10.49 13.74
N LEU A 68 26.85 9.92 13.49
CA LEU A 68 27.03 8.61 12.88
C LEU A 68 27.84 7.73 13.84
N HIS A 69 27.17 6.75 14.46
CA HIS A 69 27.76 5.82 15.44
C HIS A 69 28.49 6.51 16.63
N GLY A 70 27.98 7.66 17.09
CA GLY A 70 28.58 8.44 18.17
C GLY A 70 29.61 9.48 17.71
N VAL A 71 30.01 9.46 16.43
CA VAL A 71 30.85 10.50 15.83
C VAL A 71 29.95 11.64 15.33
N ILE A 72 30.17 12.84 15.86
CA ILE A 72 29.40 14.05 15.52
C ILE A 72 30.17 14.85 14.46
N SER A 73 29.50 15.27 13.40
CA SER A 73 30.05 16.18 12.39
C SER A 73 30.29 17.59 12.94
N SER A 74 31.00 18.43 12.20
CA SER A 74 30.92 19.88 12.42
C SER A 74 29.47 20.36 12.36
N SER A 75 29.18 21.39 13.16
CA SER A 75 27.88 22.06 13.21
C SER A 75 27.75 23.03 12.05
N ALA A 76 26.59 23.03 11.38
CA ALA A 76 26.25 23.95 10.30
C ALA A 76 24.94 24.70 10.61
N PRO A 77 24.81 25.98 10.22
CA PRO A 77 23.56 26.73 10.42
C PRO A 77 22.43 26.21 9.53
N CYS A 78 21.19 26.37 10.00
CA CYS A 78 19.97 26.03 9.30
C CYS A 78 19.21 27.34 8.95
N PRO A 79 19.51 27.98 7.79
CA PRO A 79 19.02 29.32 7.45
C PRO A 79 17.58 29.35 6.92
N ALA A 80 16.98 28.19 6.66
CA ALA A 80 15.63 28.03 6.12
C ALA A 80 15.05 26.68 6.56
N GLY A 81 13.75 26.53 6.41
CA GLY A 81 13.01 25.31 6.68
C GLY A 81 12.39 25.25 8.08
N VAL A 82 11.39 24.39 8.22
CA VAL A 82 10.71 24.09 9.48
C VAL A 82 11.22 22.75 10.03
N PRO A 83 11.59 22.62 11.33
CA PRO A 83 12.19 21.39 11.86
C PRO A 83 11.32 20.14 11.65
N GLN A 84 11.77 19.21 10.80
CA GLN A 84 11.04 17.96 10.55
C GLN A 84 10.92 17.14 11.84
N GLY A 85 9.73 16.58 12.09
CA GLY A 85 9.42 15.83 13.32
C GLY A 85 8.89 16.66 14.49
N SER A 86 8.97 18.00 14.45
CA SER A 86 8.27 18.85 15.43
C SER A 86 6.76 18.91 15.15
N VAL A 87 5.96 18.92 16.22
CA VAL A 87 4.49 18.92 16.17
C VAL A 87 3.92 20.14 15.46
N ILE A 88 4.59 21.30 15.55
CA ILE A 88 4.08 22.55 14.95
C ILE A 88 4.51 22.76 13.49
N SER A 89 5.58 22.10 13.04
CA SER A 89 6.13 22.30 11.69
C SER A 89 5.14 22.05 10.55
N PRO A 90 4.25 21.03 10.59
CA PRO A 90 3.19 20.87 9.58
C PRO A 90 2.20 22.05 9.55
N THR A 91 1.87 22.63 10.70
CA THR A 91 0.99 23.81 10.78
C THR A 91 1.67 25.05 10.21
N LEU A 92 2.94 25.26 10.53
CA LEU A 92 3.75 26.36 9.95
C LEU A 92 3.90 26.21 8.44
N PHE A 93 4.13 24.99 7.95
CA PHE A 93 4.16 24.71 6.50
C PHE A 93 2.80 25.00 5.83
N ASN A 94 1.69 24.55 6.44
CA ASN A 94 0.35 24.82 5.92
C ASN A 94 0.06 26.34 5.85
N ILE A 95 0.50 27.13 6.84
CA ILE A 95 0.42 28.60 6.81
C ILE A 95 1.25 29.16 5.65
N HIS A 96 2.47 28.66 5.43
CA HIS A 96 3.34 29.13 4.36
C HIS A 96 2.75 28.90 2.95
N ILE A 97 2.02 27.80 2.72
CA ILE A 97 1.44 27.45 1.40
C ILE A 97 -0.05 27.79 1.24
N ASN A 98 -0.65 28.49 2.20
CA ASN A 98 -2.10 28.70 2.22
C ASN A 98 -2.58 29.63 1.09
N ASP A 99 -1.86 30.73 0.88
CA ASP A 99 -2.11 31.79 -0.11
C ASP A 99 -1.87 31.38 -1.58
N LEU A 100 -1.23 30.23 -1.84
CA LEU A 100 -1.11 29.67 -3.20
C LEU A 100 -2.48 29.57 -3.91
N GLU A 101 -3.55 29.30 -3.16
CA GLU A 101 -4.91 29.22 -3.72
C GLU A 101 -5.46 30.59 -4.15
N ASN A 102 -5.02 31.68 -3.51
CA ASN A 102 -5.39 33.05 -3.85
C ASN A 102 -4.62 33.58 -5.08
N THR A 103 -3.58 32.87 -5.53
CA THR A 103 -2.75 33.28 -6.67
C THR A 103 -3.46 33.03 -8.00
N LEU A 104 -4.32 32.01 -8.07
CA LEU A 104 -5.04 31.68 -9.30
C LEU A 104 -6.14 32.71 -9.57
N THR A 105 -5.86 33.63 -10.48
CA THR A 105 -6.79 34.71 -10.85
C THR A 105 -7.95 34.21 -11.74
N ASN A 106 -7.79 33.04 -12.35
CA ASN A 106 -8.73 32.47 -13.29
C ASN A 106 -9.66 31.44 -12.59
N ASN A 107 -10.93 31.83 -12.39
CA ASN A 107 -12.02 31.04 -11.78
C ASN A 107 -12.36 29.69 -12.48
N LEU A 108 -11.55 29.27 -13.45
CA LEU A 108 -11.68 28.04 -14.25
C LEU A 108 -10.83 26.88 -13.68
N THR A 109 -9.75 27.20 -12.95
CA THR A 109 -8.82 26.21 -12.39
C THR A 109 -9.13 25.96 -10.91
N ASN A 110 -9.26 24.70 -10.52
CA ASN A 110 -9.43 24.30 -9.12
C ASN A 110 -8.06 23.93 -8.54
N THR A 111 -7.79 24.34 -7.31
CA THR A 111 -6.59 23.93 -6.57
C THR A 111 -6.95 22.90 -5.50
N HIS A 112 -6.12 21.86 -5.39
CA HIS A 112 -6.27 20.79 -4.41
C HIS A 112 -4.91 20.52 -3.74
N LYS A 113 -4.79 20.85 -2.45
CA LYS A 113 -3.55 20.74 -1.66
C LYS A 113 -3.66 19.67 -0.58
N TYR A 114 -2.58 18.92 -0.37
CA TYR A 114 -2.40 18.04 0.78
C TYR A 114 -0.92 18.05 1.19
N ALA A 115 -0.59 18.82 2.25
CA ALA A 115 0.79 19.19 2.54
C ALA A 115 1.49 19.74 1.27
N ASP A 116 2.60 19.13 0.84
CA ASP A 116 3.39 19.51 -0.32
C ASP A 116 2.88 18.97 -1.66
N ASP A 117 1.97 17.97 -1.66
CA ASP A 117 1.27 17.54 -2.87
C ASP A 117 0.24 18.62 -3.27
N CYS A 118 0.40 19.21 -4.45
CA CYS A 118 -0.56 20.14 -5.04
C CYS A 118 -1.07 19.60 -6.39
N THR A 119 -2.36 19.75 -6.66
CA THR A 119 -2.99 19.32 -7.92
C THR A 119 -3.89 20.43 -8.42
N LEU A 120 -3.71 20.81 -9.69
CA LEU A 120 -4.57 21.73 -10.42
C LEU A 120 -5.50 20.94 -11.34
N ASP A 121 -6.79 21.30 -11.41
CA ASP A 121 -7.70 20.76 -12.44
C ASP A 121 -8.60 21.81 -13.08
N GLU A 122 -8.66 21.78 -14.42
CA GLU A 122 -9.49 22.63 -15.27
C GLU A 122 -10.46 21.78 -16.09
N VAL A 123 -11.72 22.21 -16.17
CA VAL A 123 -12.73 21.59 -17.04
C VAL A 123 -12.73 22.29 -18.40
N VAL A 124 -12.24 21.61 -19.43
CA VAL A 124 -12.07 22.16 -20.78
C VAL A 124 -13.19 21.63 -21.70
N ALA A 125 -13.93 22.55 -22.32
CA ALA A 125 -14.94 22.18 -23.32
C ALA A 125 -14.27 21.73 -24.64
N ASN A 126 -14.88 20.81 -25.39
CA ASN A 126 -14.29 20.37 -26.66
C ASN A 126 -14.09 21.54 -27.64
N GLY A 127 -12.85 21.71 -28.10
CA GLY A 127 -12.45 22.81 -29.01
C GLY A 127 -12.10 24.13 -28.31
N ALA A 128 -12.27 24.23 -26.99
CA ALA A 128 -11.74 25.35 -26.21
C ALA A 128 -10.24 25.18 -25.94
N LEU A 129 -9.54 26.29 -25.80
CA LEU A 129 -8.16 26.30 -25.28
C LEU A 129 -8.19 26.10 -23.75
N SER A 130 -7.15 25.46 -23.23
CA SER A 130 -6.95 25.25 -21.79
C SER A 130 -6.10 26.39 -21.20
N ASN A 131 -6.52 26.90 -20.05
CA ASN A 131 -5.82 27.94 -19.30
C ASN A 131 -4.78 27.35 -18.33
N MET A 132 -4.68 26.02 -18.22
CA MET A 132 -3.75 25.32 -17.31
C MET A 132 -2.27 25.78 -17.43
N GLN A 133 -1.83 26.22 -18.61
CA GLN A 133 -0.49 26.79 -18.80
C GLN A 133 -0.34 28.13 -18.06
N GLU A 134 -1.34 29.00 -18.13
CA GLU A 134 -1.36 30.27 -17.39
C GLU A 134 -1.40 30.00 -15.88
N SER A 135 -2.28 29.11 -15.44
CA SER A 135 -2.39 28.71 -14.03
C SER A 135 -1.08 28.13 -13.50
N THR A 136 -0.40 27.29 -14.29
CA THR A 136 0.92 26.75 -13.92
C THR A 136 1.97 27.85 -13.84
N ASN A 137 1.98 28.81 -14.77
CA ASN A 137 2.89 29.96 -14.73
C ASN A 137 2.64 30.82 -13.47
N GLN A 138 1.38 31.05 -13.09
CA GLN A 138 1.02 31.75 -11.85
C GLN A 138 1.56 31.02 -10.61
N VAL A 139 1.43 29.68 -10.54
CA VAL A 139 2.03 28.88 -9.46
C VAL A 139 3.56 28.93 -9.45
N MET A 140 4.21 28.91 -10.62
CA MET A 140 5.67 29.05 -10.72
C MET A 140 6.15 30.42 -10.22
N ASN A 141 5.43 31.50 -10.55
CA ASN A 141 5.72 32.85 -10.05
C ASN A 141 5.55 32.92 -8.52
N TRP A 142 4.42 32.43 -7.99
CA TRP A 142 4.21 32.34 -6.54
C TRP A 142 5.30 31.52 -5.85
N ALA A 143 5.75 30.41 -6.47
CA ALA A 143 6.82 29.59 -5.91
C ALA A 143 8.13 30.38 -5.82
N ASN A 144 8.50 31.12 -6.87
CA ASN A 144 9.67 32.00 -6.88
C ASN A 144 9.58 33.10 -5.80
N ASP A 145 8.45 33.80 -5.70
CA ASP A 145 8.21 34.84 -4.68
C ASP A 145 8.30 34.29 -3.26
N ASN A 146 7.86 33.04 -3.06
CA ASN A 146 7.89 32.34 -1.78
C ASN A 146 9.19 31.56 -1.53
N LYS A 147 10.14 31.58 -2.48
CA LYS A 147 11.41 30.82 -2.47
C LYS A 147 11.23 29.31 -2.39
N MET A 148 10.07 28.84 -2.81
CA MET A 148 9.75 27.43 -3.01
C MET A 148 10.22 26.99 -4.39
N MET A 149 10.63 25.73 -4.54
CA MET A 149 11.09 25.20 -5.82
C MET A 149 10.20 24.06 -6.30
N VAL A 150 9.53 24.24 -7.44
CA VAL A 150 8.81 23.14 -8.10
C VAL A 150 9.80 22.11 -8.66
N ASN A 151 9.35 20.87 -8.84
CA ASN A 151 10.15 19.73 -9.26
C ASN A 151 9.75 19.20 -10.65
N PRO A 152 10.23 19.77 -11.78
CA PRO A 152 9.81 19.40 -13.13
C PRO A 152 9.88 17.90 -13.45
N LYS A 153 10.81 17.15 -12.82
CA LYS A 153 10.93 15.70 -13.01
C LYS A 153 9.82 14.88 -12.35
N LYS A 154 9.22 15.38 -11.26
CA LYS A 154 8.12 14.72 -10.55
C LYS A 154 6.76 15.37 -10.83
N THR A 155 6.72 16.65 -11.16
CA THR A 155 5.55 17.29 -11.75
C THR A 155 5.12 16.51 -12.99
N LYS A 156 3.82 16.27 -13.14
CA LYS A 156 3.25 15.54 -14.29
C LYS A 156 1.98 16.20 -14.78
N ASP A 157 1.76 16.08 -16.06
CA ASP A 157 0.52 16.51 -16.70
C ASP A 157 -0.35 15.30 -17.08
N MET A 158 -1.67 15.45 -17.10
CA MET A 158 -2.60 14.42 -17.55
C MET A 158 -3.87 15.05 -18.15
N TRP A 159 -4.18 14.63 -19.37
CA TRP A 159 -5.46 14.91 -20.02
C TRP A 159 -6.43 13.75 -19.84
N ILE A 160 -7.63 14.03 -19.32
CA ILE A 160 -8.68 13.05 -19.00
C ILE A 160 -9.88 13.31 -19.91
N SER A 161 -10.22 12.36 -20.79
CA SER A 161 -11.36 12.48 -21.70
C SER A 161 -11.90 11.11 -22.12
N PHE A 162 -13.22 10.96 -22.16
CA PHE A 162 -13.89 9.78 -22.72
C PHE A 162 -14.29 9.97 -24.19
N SER A 163 -14.05 11.16 -24.75
CA SER A 163 -14.37 11.52 -26.13
C SER A 163 -13.24 11.16 -27.09
N GLN A 164 -13.49 10.29 -28.06
CA GLN A 164 -12.57 10.03 -29.17
C GLN A 164 -12.41 11.23 -30.12
N SER A 165 -13.21 12.28 -29.97
CA SER A 165 -13.17 13.49 -30.80
C SER A 165 -12.79 14.75 -30.00
N SER A 166 -12.28 14.62 -28.77
CA SER A 166 -11.76 15.78 -28.04
C SER A 166 -10.36 16.09 -28.53
N SER A 167 -10.10 17.34 -28.93
CA SER A 167 -8.71 17.80 -29.09
C SER A 167 -8.02 17.76 -27.74
N GLU A 168 -6.89 17.08 -27.67
CA GLU A 168 -6.01 17.11 -26.50
C GLU A 168 -5.33 18.49 -26.44
N PRO A 169 -5.25 19.15 -25.26
CA PRO A 169 -4.53 20.40 -25.10
C PRO A 169 -3.02 20.19 -25.27
N PRO A 170 -2.24 21.23 -25.63
CA PRO A 170 -0.78 21.12 -25.67
C PRO A 170 -0.20 20.71 -24.30
N PRO A 171 0.93 19.99 -24.26
CA PRO A 171 1.70 19.76 -23.03
C PRO A 171 2.08 21.05 -22.32
N ILE A 172 2.02 21.03 -20.98
CA ILE A 172 2.44 22.17 -20.15
C ILE A 172 3.96 22.32 -20.18
N GLN A 173 4.45 23.55 -20.30
CA GLN A 173 5.86 23.89 -20.26
C GLN A 173 6.19 24.71 -19.00
N THR A 174 7.36 24.45 -18.41
CA THR A 174 7.93 25.22 -17.30
C THR A 174 9.40 25.49 -17.58
N ASP A 175 9.83 26.75 -17.54
CA ASP A 175 11.22 27.16 -17.82
C ASP A 175 11.74 26.67 -19.19
N GLY A 176 10.85 26.59 -20.19
CA GLY A 176 11.16 26.07 -21.53
C GLY A 176 11.27 24.54 -21.61
N ILE A 177 11.01 23.82 -20.52
CA ILE A 177 11.01 22.34 -20.44
C ILE A 177 9.56 21.85 -20.45
N GLU A 178 9.24 20.93 -21.36
CA GLU A 178 7.95 20.25 -21.39
C GLU A 178 7.78 19.30 -20.19
N ILE A 179 6.68 19.42 -19.47
CA ILE A 179 6.29 18.51 -18.39
C ILE A 179 5.78 17.21 -19.02
N GLU A 180 6.31 16.07 -18.55
CA GLU A 180 5.88 14.75 -18.99
C GLU A 180 4.37 14.55 -18.78
N ARG A 181 3.65 14.37 -19.88
CA ARG A 181 2.26 13.93 -19.89
C ARG A 181 2.15 12.43 -19.66
N VAL A 182 1.31 12.03 -18.70
CA VAL A 182 1.14 10.63 -18.28
C VAL A 182 -0.30 10.15 -18.41
N ASN A 183 -0.46 8.87 -18.75
CA ASN A 183 -1.77 8.19 -18.76
C ASN A 183 -2.18 7.67 -17.37
N SER A 184 -1.25 7.66 -16.40
CA SER A 184 -1.54 7.29 -15.01
C SER A 184 -0.55 7.91 -14.04
N PHE A 185 -1.07 8.47 -12.94
CA PHE A 185 -0.30 9.10 -11.88
C PHE A 185 -0.68 8.54 -10.51
N LYS A 186 0.25 8.59 -9.54
CA LYS A 186 0.03 8.07 -8.19
C LYS A 186 -0.21 9.21 -7.19
N LEU A 187 -1.43 9.73 -7.16
CA LEU A 187 -1.86 10.79 -6.25
C LEU A 187 -2.20 10.22 -4.86
N LEU A 188 -1.59 10.74 -3.79
CA LEU A 188 -1.92 10.41 -2.39
C LEU A 188 -2.04 8.89 -2.11
N GLY A 189 -1.17 8.08 -2.71
CA GLY A 189 -1.17 6.62 -2.54
C GLY A 189 -2.03 5.83 -3.54
N VAL A 190 -2.95 6.47 -4.25
CA VAL A 190 -3.88 5.87 -5.22
C VAL A 190 -3.39 6.10 -6.65
N TRP A 191 -3.46 5.08 -7.52
CA TRP A 191 -3.17 5.28 -8.95
C TRP A 191 -4.43 5.72 -9.69
N VAL A 192 -4.43 6.94 -10.20
CA VAL A 192 -5.46 7.47 -11.11
C VAL A 192 -5.01 7.22 -12.55
N GLN A 193 -5.96 6.99 -13.45
CA GLN A 193 -5.74 6.84 -14.89
C GLN A 193 -6.52 7.90 -15.66
N ASN A 194 -6.09 8.25 -16.88
CA ASN A 194 -6.80 9.19 -17.74
C ASN A 194 -8.14 8.66 -18.30
N ASP A 195 -8.37 7.36 -18.24
CA ASP A 195 -9.66 6.73 -18.50
C ASP A 195 -10.50 6.51 -17.22
N LEU A 196 -10.04 7.06 -16.09
CA LEU A 196 -10.60 6.93 -14.74
C LEU A 196 -10.89 5.48 -14.29
N LYS A 197 -10.26 4.49 -14.93
CA LYS A 197 -10.33 3.09 -14.50
C LYS A 197 -9.31 2.80 -13.39
N TRP A 198 -9.64 1.83 -12.55
CA TRP A 198 -8.82 1.43 -11.40
C TRP A 198 -7.93 0.22 -11.66
N ASN A 199 -7.82 -0.26 -12.91
CA ASN A 199 -7.03 -1.45 -13.29
C ASN A 199 -5.57 -1.35 -12.85
N THR A 200 -4.92 -0.21 -13.07
CA THR A 200 -3.53 0.05 -12.68
C THR A 200 -3.40 0.07 -11.17
N HIS A 201 -4.33 0.71 -10.45
CA HIS A 201 -4.34 0.73 -8.99
C HIS A 201 -4.44 -0.68 -8.41
N VAL A 202 -5.46 -1.45 -8.82
CA VAL A 202 -5.69 -2.82 -8.36
C VAL A 202 -4.50 -3.73 -8.70
N CYS A 203 -3.93 -3.63 -9.90
CA CYS A 203 -2.71 -4.35 -10.29
C CYS A 203 -1.50 -3.99 -9.41
N LYS A 204 -1.31 -2.71 -9.06
CA LYS A 204 -0.17 -2.26 -8.23
C LYS A 204 -0.35 -2.67 -6.76
N ILE A 205 -1.53 -2.51 -6.15
CA ILE A 205 -1.78 -2.90 -4.75
C ILE A 205 -1.75 -4.42 -4.59
N THR A 206 -2.34 -5.19 -5.50
CA THR A 206 -2.30 -6.66 -5.45
C THR A 206 -0.88 -7.18 -5.65
N LYS A 207 -0.07 -6.60 -6.57
CA LYS A 207 1.36 -6.95 -6.70
C LYS A 207 2.13 -6.65 -5.41
N ARG A 208 1.90 -5.50 -4.76
CA ARG A 208 2.53 -5.15 -3.48
C ARG A 208 2.14 -6.12 -2.36
N ALA A 209 0.85 -6.40 -2.21
CA ALA A 209 0.32 -7.34 -1.22
C ALA A 209 0.83 -8.77 -1.45
N ASN A 210 0.90 -9.24 -2.70
CA ASN A 210 1.44 -10.55 -3.04
C ASN A 210 2.92 -10.72 -2.64
N LYS A 211 3.75 -9.68 -2.73
CA LYS A 211 5.14 -9.74 -2.24
C LYS A 211 5.21 -9.99 -0.73
N LEU A 212 4.30 -9.39 0.04
CA LEU A 212 4.23 -9.55 1.50
C LEU A 212 3.69 -10.91 1.97
N LEU A 213 3.09 -11.72 1.07
CA LEU A 213 2.72 -13.10 1.39
C LEU A 213 3.92 -13.98 1.78
N PHE A 214 5.15 -13.56 1.45
CA PHE A 214 6.37 -14.14 1.99
C PHE A 214 6.37 -14.16 3.53
N LEU A 215 5.94 -13.07 4.18
CA LEU A 215 5.89 -13.00 5.65
C LEU A 215 5.00 -14.09 6.24
N LEU A 216 3.82 -14.34 5.65
CA LEU A 216 2.91 -15.41 6.09
C LEU A 216 3.51 -16.81 5.90
N ARG A 217 4.33 -17.00 4.85
CA ARG A 217 5.06 -18.25 4.62
C ARG A 217 6.16 -18.44 5.67
N GLU A 218 6.88 -17.38 6.04
CA GLU A 218 7.88 -17.46 7.12
C GLU A 218 7.21 -17.71 8.48
N CYS A 219 6.08 -17.08 8.80
CA CYS A 219 5.31 -17.42 10.01
C CYS A 219 4.99 -18.92 10.08
N ARG A 220 4.52 -19.52 8.97
CA ARG A 220 4.21 -20.95 8.90
C ARG A 220 5.45 -21.85 8.95
N LYS A 221 6.55 -21.48 8.30
CA LYS A 221 7.83 -22.23 8.36
C LYS A 221 8.43 -22.22 9.77
N SER A 222 8.28 -21.12 10.49
CA SER A 222 8.75 -20.97 11.86
C SER A 222 7.77 -21.53 12.90
N PHE A 223 6.76 -22.31 12.47
CA PHE A 223 5.74 -22.95 13.30
C PHE A 223 5.01 -21.99 14.26
N LEU A 224 4.86 -20.71 13.87
CA LEU A 224 4.15 -19.73 14.70
C LEU A 224 2.64 -20.03 14.73
N PRO A 225 1.94 -19.72 15.84
CA PRO A 225 0.50 -19.83 15.94
C PRO A 225 -0.24 -19.13 14.77
N PRO A 226 -1.34 -19.70 14.25
CA PRO A 226 -2.11 -19.11 13.15
C PRO A 226 -2.57 -17.68 13.43
N GLU A 227 -2.82 -17.34 14.70
CA GLU A 227 -3.14 -16.02 15.20
C GLU A 227 -2.08 -14.97 14.86
N ILE A 228 -0.78 -15.29 14.98
CA ILE A 228 0.32 -14.39 14.61
C ILE A 228 0.37 -14.19 13.10
N GLY A 229 0.10 -15.25 12.33
CA GLY A 229 -0.06 -15.16 10.88
C GLY A 229 -1.24 -14.27 10.49
N LEU A 230 -2.38 -14.40 11.18
CA LEU A 230 -3.57 -13.59 10.97
C LEU A 230 -3.34 -12.12 11.37
N LEU A 231 -2.64 -11.86 12.49
CA LEU A 231 -2.19 -10.53 12.90
C LEU A 231 -1.25 -9.91 11.85
N THR A 232 -0.34 -10.70 11.29
CA THR A 232 0.56 -10.25 10.21
C THR A 232 -0.22 -9.90 8.94
N TYR A 233 -1.19 -10.73 8.55
CA TYR A 233 -2.08 -10.42 7.42
C TYR A 233 -2.88 -9.13 7.66
N THR A 234 -3.56 -9.04 8.80
CA THR A 234 -4.47 -7.93 9.12
C THR A 234 -3.77 -6.59 9.37
N SER A 235 -2.49 -6.60 9.80
CA SER A 235 -1.70 -5.39 10.06
C SER A 235 -0.76 -4.96 8.92
N LYS A 236 -0.28 -5.88 8.06
CA LYS A 236 0.69 -5.55 6.99
C LYS A 236 0.16 -5.73 5.57
N ILE A 237 -0.75 -6.68 5.33
CA ILE A 237 -1.23 -7.02 3.98
C ILE A 237 -2.58 -6.38 3.72
N ARG A 238 -3.57 -6.60 4.59
CA ARG A 238 -4.93 -6.10 4.44
C ARG A 238 -5.01 -4.58 4.28
N PRO A 239 -4.27 -3.73 5.04
CA PRO A 239 -4.34 -2.27 4.87
C PRO A 239 -3.94 -1.79 3.47
N ILE A 240 -3.06 -2.51 2.76
CA ILE A 240 -2.67 -2.19 1.37
C ILE A 240 -3.83 -2.41 0.40
N LEU A 241 -4.72 -3.36 0.72
CA LEU A 241 -5.90 -3.72 -0.07
C LEU A 241 -7.15 -2.91 0.31
N GLU A 242 -7.17 -2.27 1.48
CA GLU A 242 -8.30 -1.46 1.97
C GLU A 242 -8.06 0.07 1.88
N TYR A 243 -6.80 0.51 1.72
CA TYR A 243 -6.42 1.93 1.71
C TYR A 243 -7.17 2.77 0.67
N ALA A 244 -7.72 3.90 1.11
CA ALA A 244 -8.52 4.83 0.31
C ALA A 244 -9.70 4.20 -0.45
N SER A 245 -10.23 3.07 0.03
CA SER A 245 -11.35 2.36 -0.61
C SER A 245 -12.61 3.20 -0.91
N PRO A 246 -12.98 4.28 -0.17
CA PRO A 246 -14.07 5.16 -0.60
C PRO A 246 -13.88 5.80 -1.99
N VAL A 247 -12.63 5.96 -2.46
CA VAL A 247 -12.32 6.61 -3.76
C VAL A 247 -12.49 5.64 -4.94
N TRP A 248 -12.19 4.36 -4.74
CA TRP A 248 -12.08 3.35 -5.80
C TRP A 248 -12.92 2.09 -5.53
N GLY A 249 -13.78 2.09 -4.50
CA GLY A 249 -14.53 0.92 -4.04
C GLY A 249 -15.53 0.38 -5.06
N GLY A 250 -16.14 1.26 -5.86
CA GLY A 250 -17.08 0.96 -6.95
C GLY A 250 -16.43 0.34 -8.19
N ILE A 251 -15.55 -0.65 -8.01
CA ILE A 251 -14.85 -1.35 -9.08
C ILE A 251 -15.67 -2.50 -9.70
N PRO A 252 -15.44 -2.83 -10.99
CA PRO A 252 -16.01 -4.02 -11.61
C PRO A 252 -15.68 -5.32 -10.88
N LYS A 253 -16.62 -6.27 -10.89
CA LYS A 253 -16.51 -7.60 -10.22
C LYS A 253 -15.21 -8.35 -10.49
N TYR A 254 -14.61 -8.21 -11.69
CA TYR A 254 -13.35 -8.88 -12.00
C TYR A 254 -12.16 -8.29 -11.22
N LEU A 255 -12.16 -6.98 -10.95
CA LEU A 255 -11.19 -6.31 -10.08
C LEU A 255 -11.42 -6.63 -8.60
N GLU A 256 -12.69 -6.69 -8.16
CA GLU A 256 -13.02 -7.15 -6.80
C GLU A 256 -12.46 -8.56 -6.55
N ALA A 257 -12.67 -9.47 -7.51
CA ALA A 257 -12.13 -10.83 -7.45
C ALA A 257 -10.59 -10.88 -7.46
N GLU A 258 -9.89 -9.92 -8.06
CA GLU A 258 -8.41 -9.86 -8.00
C GLU A 258 -7.92 -9.61 -6.57
N ILE A 259 -8.60 -8.72 -5.86
CA ILE A 259 -8.29 -8.35 -4.47
C ILE A 259 -8.65 -9.52 -3.54
N GLU A 260 -9.84 -10.10 -3.70
CA GLU A 260 -10.30 -11.23 -2.87
C GLU A 260 -9.40 -12.47 -3.03
N ARG A 261 -8.86 -12.72 -4.24
CA ARG A 261 -7.87 -13.80 -4.46
C ARG A 261 -6.60 -13.63 -3.59
N VAL A 262 -6.24 -12.42 -3.17
CA VAL A 262 -5.11 -12.19 -2.25
C VAL A 262 -5.48 -12.57 -0.81
N GLN A 263 -6.70 -12.25 -0.35
CA GLN A 263 -7.21 -12.70 0.95
C GLN A 263 -7.28 -14.24 1.01
N GLN A 264 -7.93 -14.86 0.03
CA GLN A 264 -8.06 -16.33 -0.04
C GLN A 264 -6.70 -17.04 -0.12
N ARG A 265 -5.71 -16.46 -0.80
CA ARG A 265 -4.33 -16.97 -0.83
C ARG A 265 -3.64 -16.82 0.52
N SER A 266 -3.90 -15.74 1.26
CA SER A 266 -3.37 -15.51 2.60
C SER A 266 -3.90 -16.56 3.59
N LEU A 267 -5.22 -16.76 3.64
CA LEU A 267 -5.86 -17.78 4.49
C LEU A 267 -5.34 -19.19 4.18
N ARG A 268 -5.23 -19.55 2.89
CA ARG A 268 -4.65 -20.84 2.45
C ARG A 268 -3.19 -21.03 2.90
N ILE A 269 -2.38 -19.97 2.88
CA ILE A 269 -0.99 -20.03 3.38
C ILE A 269 -0.99 -20.32 4.88
N LEU A 270 -1.93 -19.75 5.65
CA LEU A 270 -2.07 -19.99 7.08
C LEU A 270 -2.74 -21.33 7.43
N GLY A 271 -3.35 -22.02 6.46
CA GLY A 271 -4.10 -23.26 6.70
C GLY A 271 -5.50 -23.03 7.27
N LEU A 272 -6.02 -21.80 7.17
CA LEU A 272 -7.35 -21.41 7.64
C LEU A 272 -8.40 -21.64 6.55
N GLU A 273 -9.65 -21.83 6.98
CA GLU A 273 -10.79 -21.94 6.08
C GLU A 273 -11.05 -20.62 5.35
N LYS A 274 -11.80 -20.69 4.23
CA LYS A 274 -12.09 -19.48 3.43
C LYS A 274 -12.94 -18.48 4.19
N ASP A 275 -13.85 -18.99 5.02
CA ASP A 275 -14.91 -18.21 5.67
C ASP A 275 -14.50 -17.71 7.06
N THR A 276 -13.23 -17.94 7.46
CA THR A 276 -12.63 -17.41 8.70
C THR A 276 -12.61 -15.88 8.75
N LEU A 277 -12.70 -15.19 7.61
CA LEU A 277 -12.79 -13.74 7.52
C LEU A 277 -13.93 -13.31 6.57
N PRO A 278 -14.64 -12.20 6.88
CA PRO A 278 -15.58 -11.60 5.93
C PRO A 278 -14.83 -11.08 4.69
N THR A 279 -15.56 -10.96 3.57
CA THR A 279 -14.95 -10.57 2.29
C THR A 279 -14.34 -9.16 2.37
N LEU A 280 -13.28 -8.92 1.59
CA LEU A 280 -12.69 -7.59 1.48
C LEU A 280 -13.66 -6.60 0.81
N LYS A 281 -14.71 -7.08 0.13
CA LYS A 281 -15.80 -6.24 -0.34
C LYS A 281 -16.64 -5.72 0.83
N GLU A 282 -17.31 -6.60 1.57
CA GLU A 282 -18.17 -6.22 2.71
C GLU A 282 -17.44 -5.31 3.71
N ARG A 283 -16.16 -5.59 3.95
CA ARG A 283 -15.32 -4.76 4.83
C ARG A 283 -15.11 -3.34 4.29
N ARG A 284 -14.80 -3.18 3.00
CA ARG A 284 -14.61 -1.86 2.34
C ARG A 284 -15.94 -1.11 2.26
N ASP A 285 -17.03 -1.79 1.93
CA ASP A 285 -18.36 -1.21 1.87
C ASP A 285 -18.79 -0.71 3.26
N LYS A 286 -18.67 -1.54 4.30
CA LYS A 286 -18.95 -1.17 5.70
C LYS A 286 -18.05 -0.02 6.19
N ALA A 287 -16.77 -0.04 5.88
CA ALA A 287 -15.85 1.05 6.24
C ALA A 287 -16.24 2.38 5.55
N THR A 288 -16.62 2.32 4.28
CA THR A 288 -17.08 3.48 3.50
C THR A 288 -18.39 4.04 4.06
N CYS A 289 -19.38 3.19 4.35
CA CYS A 289 -20.63 3.61 4.98
C CYS A 289 -20.42 4.21 6.37
N ASN A 290 -19.51 3.64 7.19
CA ASN A 290 -19.19 4.18 8.52
C ASN A 290 -18.54 5.56 8.44
N GLU A 291 -17.60 5.78 7.52
CA GLU A 291 -16.96 7.08 7.36
C GLU A 291 -17.94 8.13 6.79
N LEU A 292 -18.81 7.75 5.85
CA LEU A 292 -19.88 8.63 5.35
C LEU A 292 -20.85 9.04 6.47
N LYS A 293 -21.28 8.10 7.32
CA LYS A 293 -22.12 8.40 8.50
C LYS A 293 -21.41 9.38 9.43
N ARG A 294 -20.15 9.11 9.79
CA ARG A 294 -19.34 9.99 10.64
C ARG A 294 -19.18 11.40 10.06
N ILE A 295 -19.09 11.54 8.73
CA ILE A 295 -19.04 12.84 8.07
C ILE A 295 -20.38 13.58 8.24
N VAL A 296 -21.49 12.94 7.89
CA VAL A 296 -22.86 13.50 7.96
C VAL A 296 -23.30 13.84 9.39
N GLU A 297 -22.94 13.00 10.36
CA GLU A 297 -23.27 13.18 11.79
C GLU A 297 -22.61 14.41 12.41
N VAL A 298 -21.52 14.93 11.83
CA VAL A 298 -20.82 16.13 12.32
C VAL A 298 -21.28 17.34 11.49
N PRO A 299 -22.12 18.25 12.02
CA PRO A 299 -22.79 19.27 11.20
C PRO A 299 -21.82 20.24 10.50
N LYS A 300 -20.69 20.56 11.15
CA LYS A 300 -19.63 21.44 10.64
C LYS A 300 -18.45 20.67 10.02
N ASN A 301 -18.64 19.44 9.56
CA ASN A 301 -17.56 18.69 8.92
C ASN A 301 -17.12 19.38 7.61
N PRO A 302 -15.82 19.69 7.40
CA PRO A 302 -15.32 20.27 6.15
C PRO A 302 -15.63 19.42 4.90
N CYS A 303 -15.92 18.13 5.07
CA CYS A 303 -16.31 17.23 3.99
C CYS A 303 -17.80 17.34 3.59
N ASN A 304 -18.67 17.95 4.42
CA ASN A 304 -20.11 18.07 4.09
C ASN A 304 -20.35 18.85 2.80
N ARG A 305 -19.47 19.80 2.45
CA ARG A 305 -19.49 20.54 1.17
C ARG A 305 -19.40 19.66 -0.08
N PHE A 306 -18.91 18.42 0.07
CA PHE A 306 -18.81 17.44 -1.00
C PHE A 306 -20.03 16.49 -1.04
N LEU A 307 -20.85 16.46 0.01
CA LEU A 307 -22.06 15.63 0.11
C LEU A 307 -23.34 16.41 -0.22
N SER A 308 -23.34 17.74 -0.09
CA SER A 308 -24.48 18.63 -0.32
C SER A 308 -24.95 18.72 -1.79
N GLY A 309 -24.45 17.88 -2.69
CA GLY A 309 -24.86 17.77 -4.09
C GLY A 309 -25.82 16.62 -4.32
N ASN A 310 -26.96 16.58 -3.62
CA ASN A 310 -27.97 15.52 -3.75
C ASN A 310 -28.77 15.65 -5.07
N LYS A 311 -28.07 15.49 -6.21
CA LYS A 311 -28.70 15.32 -7.52
C LYS A 311 -29.21 13.88 -7.58
N ASN A 312 -30.52 13.73 -7.75
CA ASN A 312 -31.14 12.46 -8.09
C ASN A 312 -30.68 12.01 -9.48
N HIS A 313 -29.48 11.46 -9.58
CA HIS A 313 -29.00 10.79 -10.77
C HIS A 313 -29.70 9.44 -10.88
N THR A 314 -30.88 9.44 -11.51
CA THR A 314 -31.49 8.24 -12.07
C THR A 314 -30.57 7.70 -13.16
N TYR A 315 -29.71 6.75 -12.81
CA TYR A 315 -28.87 6.04 -13.77
C TYR A 315 -29.74 5.19 -14.69
N GLU A 316 -30.08 5.71 -15.87
CA GLU A 316 -30.67 4.92 -16.95
C GLU A 316 -29.62 3.93 -17.49
N LEU A 317 -29.52 2.77 -16.82
CA LEU A 317 -28.62 1.67 -17.21
C LEU A 317 -29.06 0.94 -18.50
N SER A 318 -30.13 1.41 -19.16
CA SER A 318 -30.66 0.87 -20.42
C SER A 318 -30.61 1.88 -21.54
N ARG A 319 -29.43 2.07 -22.15
CA ARG A 319 -29.36 2.62 -23.51
C ARG A 319 -29.66 1.52 -24.52
N THR A 320 -30.93 1.38 -24.90
CA THR A 320 -31.32 0.71 -26.14
C THR A 320 -30.74 1.51 -27.31
N ARG A 321 -29.53 1.13 -27.76
CA ARG A 321 -28.93 1.70 -28.96
C ARG A 321 -29.65 1.15 -30.18
N ASP A 322 -30.34 2.03 -30.91
CA ASP A 322 -30.82 1.72 -32.25
C ASP A 322 -29.66 1.29 -33.15
N SER A 323 -29.79 0.09 -33.69
CA SER A 323 -28.73 -0.59 -34.42
C SER A 323 -28.68 -0.12 -35.88
N THR A 324 -27.97 0.98 -36.14
CA THR A 324 -27.46 1.26 -37.48
C THR A 324 -26.07 0.62 -37.64
N PRO A 325 -25.89 -0.39 -38.52
CA PRO A 325 -24.66 -1.17 -38.59
C PRO A 325 -23.53 -0.40 -39.29
N ARG A 326 -22.71 0.31 -38.52
CA ARG A 326 -21.47 0.93 -39.01
C ARG A 326 -20.51 -0.14 -39.53
N GLN A 327 -20.10 -0.05 -40.80
CA GLN A 327 -19.11 -0.97 -41.35
C GLN A 327 -17.75 -0.80 -40.65
N LEU A 328 -17.30 -1.84 -39.96
CA LEU A 328 -15.97 -1.91 -39.33
C LEU A 328 -14.86 -2.00 -40.40
N SER A 329 -13.78 -1.24 -40.20
CA SER A 329 -12.62 -1.23 -41.09
C SER A 329 -11.94 -2.60 -41.19
N LYS A 330 -11.24 -2.86 -42.31
CA LYS A 330 -10.59 -4.15 -42.60
C LYS A 330 -9.64 -4.60 -41.47
N THR A 331 -8.87 -3.68 -40.90
CA THR A 331 -7.96 -3.92 -39.77
C THR A 331 -8.69 -4.36 -38.51
N HIS A 332 -9.87 -3.75 -38.23
CA HIS A 332 -10.68 -4.11 -37.07
C HIS A 332 -11.38 -5.46 -37.24
N ARG A 333 -11.78 -5.83 -38.48
CA ARG A 333 -12.28 -7.18 -38.78
C ARG A 333 -11.21 -8.24 -38.56
N HIS A 334 -9.97 -8.00 -39.01
CA HIS A 334 -8.87 -8.96 -38.87
C HIS A 334 -8.46 -9.15 -37.40
N ASN A 335 -8.33 -8.06 -36.63
CA ASN A 335 -8.07 -8.16 -35.19
C ASN A 335 -9.22 -8.85 -34.45
N LYS A 336 -10.48 -8.56 -34.79
CA LYS A 336 -11.63 -9.26 -34.21
C LYS A 336 -11.61 -10.76 -34.54
N GLN A 337 -11.36 -11.14 -35.80
CA GLN A 337 -11.19 -12.56 -36.18
C GLN A 337 -10.06 -13.23 -35.39
N LYS A 338 -8.93 -12.55 -35.17
CA LYS A 338 -7.83 -13.09 -34.36
C LYS A 338 -8.26 -13.33 -32.91
N TYR A 339 -8.90 -12.36 -32.26
CA TYR A 339 -9.42 -12.52 -30.89
C TYR A 339 -10.54 -13.58 -30.78
N ASP A 340 -11.45 -13.64 -31.75
CA ASP A 340 -12.51 -14.65 -31.77
C ASP A 340 -11.93 -16.06 -32.01
N MET A 341 -10.94 -16.23 -32.90
CA MET A 341 -10.21 -17.50 -33.07
C MET A 341 -9.42 -17.90 -31.82
N GLU A 342 -8.74 -16.96 -31.16
CA GLU A 342 -7.98 -17.23 -29.93
C GLU A 342 -8.92 -17.58 -28.77
N ARG A 343 -10.09 -16.93 -28.68
CA ARG A 343 -11.14 -17.29 -27.71
C ARG A 343 -11.71 -18.68 -28.00
N ASP A 344 -12.01 -19.00 -29.26
CA ASP A 344 -12.58 -20.29 -29.65
C ASP A 344 -11.55 -21.43 -29.50
N PHE A 345 -10.26 -21.17 -29.73
CA PHE A 345 -9.17 -22.11 -29.43
C PHE A 345 -9.06 -22.38 -27.92
N ASN A 346 -9.04 -21.34 -27.08
CA ASN A 346 -9.03 -21.49 -25.62
C ASN A 346 -10.29 -22.20 -25.09
N ASN A 347 -11.46 -21.91 -25.66
CA ASN A 347 -12.71 -22.62 -25.35
C ASN A 347 -12.65 -24.09 -25.76
N ARG A 348 -12.06 -24.43 -26.91
CA ARG A 348 -11.83 -25.82 -27.34
C ARG A 348 -10.88 -26.55 -26.39
N ILE A 349 -9.78 -25.92 -25.96
CA ILE A 349 -8.87 -26.50 -24.95
C ILE A 349 -9.58 -26.74 -23.62
N ARG A 350 -10.36 -25.76 -23.14
CA ARG A 350 -11.10 -25.92 -21.88
C ARG A 350 -12.13 -27.06 -21.99
N LYS A 351 -12.83 -27.14 -23.12
CA LYS A 351 -13.79 -28.22 -23.39
C LYS A 351 -13.10 -29.59 -23.48
N THR A 352 -11.97 -29.74 -24.17
CA THR A 352 -11.25 -31.03 -24.17
C THR A 352 -10.66 -31.39 -22.82
N GLN A 353 -10.27 -30.42 -21.98
CA GLN A 353 -9.90 -30.69 -20.59
C GLN A 353 -11.10 -31.15 -19.75
N GLU A 354 -12.25 -30.48 -19.86
CA GLU A 354 -13.51 -30.88 -19.21
C GLU A 354 -13.95 -32.28 -19.67
N ASP A 355 -13.89 -32.58 -20.98
CA ASP A 355 -14.22 -33.87 -21.56
C ASP A 355 -13.23 -34.99 -21.14
N MET A 356 -11.93 -34.69 -21.03
CA MET A 356 -10.92 -35.64 -20.51
C MET A 356 -11.08 -35.94 -19.02
N ILE A 357 -11.45 -34.94 -18.22
CA ILE A 357 -11.77 -35.13 -16.80
C ILE A 357 -13.05 -35.96 -16.67
N ALA A 358 -14.09 -35.64 -17.45
CA ALA A 358 -15.35 -36.36 -17.45
C ALA A 358 -15.25 -37.80 -18.00
N SER A 359 -14.34 -38.08 -18.94
CA SER A 359 -14.08 -39.45 -19.39
C SER A 359 -13.28 -40.24 -18.36
N SER A 360 -12.24 -39.64 -17.77
CA SER A 360 -11.46 -40.26 -16.69
C SER A 360 -12.33 -40.60 -15.49
N GLN A 361 -13.22 -39.69 -15.08
CA GLN A 361 -14.15 -39.90 -13.97
C GLN A 361 -15.15 -41.02 -14.30
N ARG A 362 -15.70 -41.08 -15.53
CA ARG A 362 -16.55 -42.19 -15.99
C ARG A 362 -15.83 -43.53 -15.95
N THR A 363 -14.56 -43.61 -16.35
CA THR A 363 -13.76 -44.84 -16.25
C THR A 363 -13.54 -45.26 -14.80
N ILE A 364 -13.30 -44.32 -13.89
CA ILE A 364 -13.17 -44.59 -12.45
C ILE A 364 -14.49 -45.11 -11.87
N ASP A 365 -15.62 -44.52 -12.23
CA ASP A 365 -16.92 -44.88 -11.66
C ASP A 365 -17.50 -46.16 -12.28
N ASP A 366 -17.22 -46.46 -13.56
CA ASP A 366 -17.46 -47.77 -14.17
C ASP A 366 -16.59 -48.87 -13.52
N TYR A 367 -15.31 -48.58 -13.27
CA TYR A 367 -14.43 -49.51 -12.54
C TYR A 367 -14.95 -49.79 -11.12
N LYS A 368 -15.33 -48.76 -10.36
CA LYS A 368 -15.97 -48.93 -9.04
C LYS A 368 -17.27 -49.73 -9.15
N SER A 369 -18.12 -49.44 -10.12
CA SER A 369 -19.40 -50.14 -10.32
C SER A 369 -19.20 -51.61 -10.64
N LYS A 370 -18.20 -51.95 -11.47
CA LYS A 370 -17.80 -53.33 -11.78
C LYS A 370 -17.19 -54.07 -10.60
N GLN A 371 -16.48 -53.38 -9.69
CA GLN A 371 -16.00 -53.99 -8.45
C GLN A 371 -17.15 -54.21 -7.45
N MET A 372 -18.05 -53.23 -7.31
CA MET A 372 -19.24 -53.34 -6.45
C MET A 372 -20.18 -54.45 -6.92
N SER A 373 -20.40 -54.61 -8.23
CA SER A 373 -21.23 -55.71 -8.75
C SER A 373 -20.57 -57.08 -8.55
N LYS A 374 -19.26 -57.21 -8.80
CA LYS A 374 -18.52 -58.45 -8.50
C LYS A 374 -18.55 -58.82 -7.02
N ASN A 375 -18.40 -57.85 -6.11
CA ASN A 375 -18.50 -58.09 -4.68
C ASN A 375 -19.92 -58.50 -4.29
N ARG A 376 -20.95 -57.81 -4.80
CA ARG A 376 -22.36 -58.15 -4.51
C ARG A 376 -22.76 -59.52 -5.06
N SER A 377 -22.26 -59.93 -6.22
CA SER A 377 -22.45 -61.29 -6.75
C SER A 377 -21.78 -62.34 -5.86
N ARG A 378 -20.55 -62.09 -5.39
CA ARG A 378 -19.85 -62.97 -4.44
C ARG A 378 -20.57 -63.06 -3.09
N GLU A 379 -21.12 -61.96 -2.59
CA GLU A 379 -21.95 -61.95 -1.38
C GLU A 379 -23.22 -62.78 -1.56
N LEU A 380 -23.92 -62.64 -2.69
CA LEU A 380 -25.14 -63.41 -2.98
C LEU A 380 -24.84 -64.91 -3.16
N GLU A 381 -23.72 -65.25 -3.78
CA GLU A 381 -23.26 -66.64 -3.96
C GLU A 381 -22.83 -67.26 -2.63
N ASN A 382 -22.09 -66.51 -1.80
CA ASN A 382 -21.78 -66.92 -0.43
C ASN A 382 -23.03 -67.10 0.44
N GLN A 383 -24.05 -66.23 0.31
CA GLN A 383 -25.34 -66.39 1.00
C GLN A 383 -26.08 -67.64 0.53
N ARG A 384 -26.15 -67.90 -0.79
CA ARG A 384 -26.77 -69.12 -1.33
C ARG A 384 -26.06 -70.39 -0.85
N LEU A 385 -24.73 -70.40 -0.84
CA LEU A 385 -23.94 -71.50 -0.29
C LEU A 385 -24.17 -71.69 1.21
N LEU A 386 -24.39 -70.60 1.96
CA LEU A 386 -24.82 -70.66 3.36
C LEU A 386 -26.21 -71.29 3.51
N ASP A 387 -27.18 -70.84 2.72
CA ASP A 387 -28.57 -71.32 2.76
C ASP A 387 -28.69 -72.79 2.32
N GLU A 388 -27.92 -73.22 1.32
CA GLU A 388 -27.82 -74.64 0.93
C GLU A 388 -27.14 -75.49 2.01
N ALA A 389 -26.10 -74.98 2.68
CA ALA A 389 -25.46 -75.66 3.80
C ALA A 389 -26.39 -75.76 5.02
N MET A 390 -27.21 -74.74 5.27
CA MET A 390 -28.23 -74.74 6.33
C MET A 390 -29.37 -75.71 6.00
N LYS A 391 -29.86 -75.74 4.76
CA LYS A 391 -30.88 -76.73 4.33
C LYS A 391 -30.37 -78.17 4.32
N LYS A 392 -29.09 -78.42 4.00
CA LYS A 392 -28.49 -79.76 4.15
C LYS A 392 -28.39 -80.19 5.62
N LYS A 393 -28.12 -79.26 6.53
CA LYS A 393 -28.15 -79.50 7.99
C LYS A 393 -29.52 -79.88 8.54
N GLU A 394 -30.61 -79.53 7.84
CA GLU A 394 -31.98 -79.83 8.26
C GLU A 394 -32.49 -81.22 7.85
N LYS A 395 -31.72 -82.01 7.07
CA LYS A 395 -32.18 -83.32 6.58
C LYS A 395 -31.27 -84.53 6.75
N ASP A 396 -29.98 -84.35 7.02
CA ASP A 396 -29.08 -85.49 7.25
C ASP A 396 -28.27 -85.32 8.54
N VAL A 397 -28.28 -86.36 9.38
CA VAL A 397 -27.32 -86.52 10.48
C VAL A 397 -25.98 -86.94 9.88
N ILE A 398 -25.23 -85.96 9.38
CA ILE A 398 -23.93 -86.17 8.72
C ILE A 398 -22.96 -86.85 9.70
N PRO A 399 -22.43 -88.06 9.39
CA PRO A 399 -21.45 -88.74 10.23
C PRO A 399 -20.18 -87.90 10.39
N ASP A 400 -19.54 -87.95 11.57
CA ASP A 400 -18.44 -87.04 11.90
C ASP A 400 -17.22 -87.14 10.95
N SER A 401 -17.06 -88.27 10.24
CA SER A 401 -16.06 -88.46 9.17
C SER A 401 -16.15 -87.42 8.03
N GLU A 402 -17.37 -87.00 7.63
CA GLU A 402 -17.54 -86.02 6.54
C GLU A 402 -17.39 -84.57 7.03
N LYS A 403 -17.77 -84.27 8.29
CA LYS A 403 -17.50 -82.95 8.89
C LYS A 403 -16.02 -82.64 8.89
N ASP A 404 -15.19 -83.61 9.27
CA ASP A 404 -13.74 -83.51 9.27
C ASP A 404 -13.16 -83.20 7.87
N GLY A 405 -13.71 -83.81 6.82
CA GLY A 405 -13.35 -83.52 5.44
C GLY A 405 -13.73 -82.09 5.00
N MET A 406 -14.88 -81.59 5.45
CA MET A 406 -15.36 -80.22 5.19
C MET A 406 -14.51 -79.17 5.93
N ILE A 407 -14.16 -79.43 7.20
CA ILE A 407 -13.30 -78.57 8.03
C ILE A 407 -11.91 -78.43 7.41
N ARG A 408 -11.29 -79.54 6.97
CA ARG A 408 -9.98 -79.50 6.30
C ARG A 408 -10.01 -78.66 5.01
N LYS A 409 -11.08 -78.72 4.21
CA LYS A 409 -11.25 -77.89 3.01
C LYS A 409 -11.37 -76.40 3.36
N LEU A 410 -12.14 -76.05 4.40
CA LEU A 410 -12.28 -74.66 4.87
C LEU A 410 -10.95 -74.10 5.38
N GLN A 411 -10.22 -74.85 6.21
CA GLN A 411 -8.87 -74.48 6.67
C GLN A 411 -7.90 -74.26 5.48
N GLN A 412 -7.98 -75.10 4.45
CA GLN A 412 -7.12 -74.99 3.27
C GLN A 412 -7.46 -73.76 2.40
N ILE A 413 -8.71 -73.28 2.43
CA ILE A 413 -9.14 -72.02 1.80
C ILE A 413 -8.69 -70.81 2.64
N GLU A 414 -8.83 -70.88 3.96
CA GLU A 414 -8.38 -69.84 4.89
C GLU A 414 -6.87 -69.59 4.79
N ILE A 415 -6.06 -70.66 4.71
CA ILE A 415 -4.61 -70.59 4.48
C ILE A 415 -4.28 -69.90 3.14
N LYS A 416 -5.07 -70.15 2.08
CA LYS A 416 -4.88 -69.48 0.78
C LYS A 416 -5.23 -67.99 0.83
N LEU A 417 -6.37 -67.64 1.43
CA LEU A 417 -6.82 -66.25 1.56
C LEU A 417 -5.87 -65.42 2.44
N THR A 418 -5.40 -65.98 3.55
CA THR A 418 -4.43 -65.31 4.42
C THR A 418 -3.08 -65.09 3.72
N ALA A 419 -2.61 -66.05 2.92
CA ALA A 419 -1.42 -65.88 2.08
C ALA A 419 -1.59 -64.80 1.00
N GLU A 420 -2.75 -64.74 0.33
CA GLU A 420 -3.06 -63.71 -0.67
C GLU A 420 -3.13 -62.31 -0.06
N ILE A 421 -3.80 -62.15 1.10
CA ILE A 421 -3.83 -60.89 1.86
C ILE A 421 -2.41 -60.46 2.28
N ALA A 422 -1.56 -61.40 2.71
CA ALA A 422 -0.17 -61.10 3.06
C ALA A 422 0.65 -60.63 1.84
N SER A 423 0.42 -61.24 0.65
CA SER A 423 1.05 -60.83 -0.60
C SER A 423 0.66 -59.39 -1.00
N LEU A 424 -0.64 -59.10 -1.01
CA LEU A 424 -1.18 -57.78 -1.35
C LEU A 424 -0.71 -56.68 -0.38
N ARG A 425 -0.62 -56.98 0.93
CA ARG A 425 -0.03 -56.06 1.91
C ARG A 425 1.44 -55.75 1.61
N LYS A 426 2.22 -56.76 1.22
CA LYS A 426 3.64 -56.61 0.86
C LYS A 426 3.83 -55.81 -0.44
N GLU A 427 2.90 -55.89 -1.38
CA GLU A 427 2.90 -55.09 -2.61
C GLU A 427 2.52 -53.62 -2.34
N LEU A 428 1.50 -53.39 -1.51
CA LEU A 428 1.14 -52.05 -1.02
C LEU A 428 2.32 -51.38 -0.28
N GLU A 429 3.04 -52.14 0.55
CA GLU A 429 4.18 -51.61 1.29
C GLU A 429 5.36 -51.24 0.37
N ARG A 430 5.62 -52.03 -0.68
CA ARG A 430 6.62 -51.70 -1.73
C ARG A 430 6.29 -50.41 -2.47
N THR A 431 5.02 -50.21 -2.83
CA THR A 431 4.58 -49.00 -3.54
C THR A 431 4.65 -47.77 -2.63
N ASN A 432 4.26 -47.88 -1.36
CA ASN A 432 4.41 -46.81 -0.36
C ASN A 432 5.89 -46.41 -0.16
N ARG A 433 6.80 -47.37 0.08
CA ARG A 433 8.24 -47.08 0.22
C ARG A 433 8.82 -46.39 -1.02
N THR A 434 8.35 -46.78 -2.22
CA THR A 434 8.75 -46.13 -3.48
C THR A 434 8.27 -44.68 -3.55
N TRP A 435 7.06 -44.38 -3.05
CA TRP A 435 6.54 -43.02 -2.93
C TRP A 435 7.28 -42.18 -1.88
N GLU A 436 7.59 -42.74 -0.72
CA GLU A 436 8.37 -42.08 0.33
C GLU A 436 9.78 -41.69 -0.16
N MET A 437 10.43 -42.58 -0.93
CA MET A 437 11.74 -42.29 -1.53
C MET A 437 11.65 -41.15 -2.55
N LYS A 438 10.63 -41.14 -3.42
CA LYS A 438 10.37 -40.03 -4.37
C LYS A 438 10.11 -38.70 -3.65
N VAL A 439 9.33 -38.71 -2.56
CA VAL A 439 9.06 -37.52 -1.74
C VAL A 439 10.33 -37.03 -1.04
N THR A 440 11.21 -37.95 -0.61
CA THR A 440 12.48 -37.61 0.04
C THR A 440 13.45 -36.94 -0.93
N ILE A 441 13.59 -37.48 -2.15
CA ILE A 441 14.38 -36.87 -3.23
C ILE A 441 13.86 -35.46 -3.55
N LEU A 442 12.54 -35.29 -3.71
CA LEU A 442 11.93 -33.98 -3.95
C LEU A 442 12.19 -32.97 -2.82
N LYS A 443 12.17 -33.41 -1.55
CA LYS A 443 12.54 -32.57 -0.41
C LYS A 443 14.00 -32.12 -0.52
N GLN A 444 14.93 -33.02 -0.81
CA GLN A 444 16.36 -32.70 -0.95
C GLN A 444 16.60 -31.67 -2.06
N SER A 445 15.99 -31.83 -3.24
CA SER A 445 16.07 -30.85 -4.33
C SER A 445 15.52 -29.47 -3.94
N ILE A 446 14.44 -29.42 -3.15
CA ILE A 446 13.86 -28.16 -2.64
C ILE A 446 14.79 -27.47 -1.61
N HIS A 447 15.58 -28.24 -0.84
CA HIS A 447 16.57 -27.65 0.06
C HIS A 447 17.73 -27.02 -0.72
N ALA A 448 18.32 -27.73 -1.69
CA ALA A 448 19.39 -27.19 -2.54
C ALA A 448 19.00 -25.85 -3.22
N LEU A 449 17.77 -25.74 -3.74
CA LEU A 449 17.25 -24.51 -4.34
C LEU A 449 17.06 -23.35 -3.35
N LYS A 450 16.80 -23.64 -2.06
CA LYS A 450 16.73 -22.60 -1.02
C LYS A 450 18.12 -22.07 -0.66
N ASP A 451 19.10 -22.96 -0.59
CA ASP A 451 20.46 -22.63 -0.17
C ASP A 451 21.15 -21.77 -1.26
N GLU A 452 20.93 -22.10 -2.54
CA GLU A 452 21.35 -21.24 -3.66
C GLU A 452 20.71 -19.84 -3.61
N ALA A 453 19.41 -19.76 -3.32
CA ALA A 453 18.70 -18.49 -3.18
C ALA A 453 19.17 -17.67 -1.97
N PHE A 454 19.55 -18.34 -0.87
CA PHE A 454 20.12 -17.71 0.32
C PHE A 454 21.51 -17.12 0.04
N LEU A 455 22.37 -17.85 -0.67
CA LEU A 455 23.69 -17.36 -1.11
C LEU A 455 23.57 -16.12 -2.00
N ARG A 456 22.69 -16.17 -3.02
CA ARG A 456 22.41 -15.02 -3.90
C ARG A 456 21.94 -13.79 -3.11
N ALA A 457 21.01 -13.97 -2.16
CA ALA A 457 20.50 -12.88 -1.33
C ALA A 457 21.56 -12.30 -0.36
N THR A 458 22.50 -13.14 0.10
CA THR A 458 23.58 -12.73 1.01
C THR A 458 24.64 -11.92 0.27
N LEU A 459 25.06 -12.36 -0.92
CA LEU A 459 25.92 -11.59 -1.82
C LEU A 459 25.30 -10.23 -2.18
N GLN A 460 23.99 -10.20 -2.43
CA GLN A 460 23.27 -8.95 -2.74
C GLN A 460 23.25 -7.96 -1.54
N LYS A 461 23.20 -8.47 -0.30
CA LYS A 461 23.32 -7.65 0.91
C LYS A 461 24.75 -7.15 1.15
N GLN A 462 25.76 -7.98 0.91
CA GLN A 462 27.17 -7.59 1.01
C GLN A 462 27.51 -6.50 -0.03
N ALA A 463 27.02 -6.64 -1.26
CA ALA A 463 27.11 -5.60 -2.28
C ALA A 463 26.41 -4.30 -1.86
N ALA A 464 25.21 -4.38 -1.26
CA ALA A 464 24.51 -3.20 -0.74
C ALA A 464 25.25 -2.53 0.43
N GLN A 465 25.93 -3.30 1.28
CA GLN A 465 26.77 -2.76 2.36
C GLN A 465 28.00 -2.04 1.82
N LEU A 466 28.67 -2.59 0.79
CA LEU A 466 29.78 -1.95 0.07
C LEU A 466 29.41 -0.60 -0.58
N HIS A 467 28.13 -0.33 -0.81
CA HIS A 467 27.64 0.93 -1.38
C HIS A 467 27.05 1.93 -0.35
N HIS A 468 27.21 1.67 0.97
CA HIS A 468 27.05 2.61 2.09
C HIS A 468 25.95 3.70 1.98
N ALA A 469 24.69 3.30 1.73
CA ALA A 469 23.58 4.25 1.56
C ALA A 469 22.51 4.15 2.67
N SER A 470 22.59 5.02 3.69
CA SER A 470 21.46 5.37 4.55
C SER A 470 21.67 6.72 5.24
N VAL A 471 20.67 7.60 5.21
CA VAL A 471 20.64 8.89 5.93
C VAL A 471 19.54 8.86 6.97
N THR A 472 19.81 9.36 8.17
CA THR A 472 18.83 9.46 9.27
C THR A 472 19.04 10.78 10.02
N TYR A 473 17.95 11.45 10.40
CA TYR A 473 17.99 12.69 11.19
C TYR A 473 17.84 12.37 12.68
N ALA A 474 18.55 13.14 13.52
CA ALA A 474 18.48 12.99 14.97
C ALA A 474 17.16 13.55 15.54
N SER A 475 16.63 12.90 16.55
CA SER A 475 15.46 13.37 17.32
C SER A 475 15.93 13.92 18.67
N ASP A 476 15.69 15.20 18.93
CA ASP A 476 15.99 15.83 20.21
C ASP A 476 15.02 15.31 21.30
N GLY A 477 15.51 14.35 22.11
CA GLY A 477 14.92 14.04 23.41
C GLY A 477 15.35 15.09 24.46
N PRO A 478 14.62 15.23 25.58
CA PRO A 478 14.93 16.24 26.59
C PRO A 478 16.30 16.01 27.23
N LEU A 479 17.04 17.11 27.44
CA LEU A 479 18.37 17.12 28.03
C LEU A 479 18.45 16.35 29.35
N ILE A 480 19.17 15.23 29.34
CA ILE A 480 19.69 14.62 30.57
C ILE A 480 20.89 15.45 31.00
N ILE A 481 20.70 16.31 32.00
CA ILE A 481 21.80 16.97 32.71
C ILE A 481 22.58 15.86 33.43
N PRO A 482 23.90 15.70 33.20
CA PRO A 482 24.71 14.78 33.98
C PRO A 482 24.66 15.20 35.46
N ARG A 483 24.25 14.29 36.35
CA ARG A 483 24.38 14.53 37.78
C ARG A 483 25.82 14.26 38.20
N ASP A 484 26.44 15.22 38.86
CA ASP A 484 27.70 15.00 39.58
C ASP A 484 27.54 13.87 40.62
N PRO A 485 28.61 13.08 40.86
CA PRO A 485 28.55 11.96 41.79
C PRO A 485 28.37 12.45 43.24
N ILE A 486 27.19 12.19 43.81
CA ILE A 486 26.90 12.46 45.22
C ILE A 486 27.72 11.51 46.10
N PRO A 487 28.47 12.00 47.11
CA PRO A 487 29.28 11.15 47.97
C PRO A 487 28.44 10.18 48.81
N LEU A 488 28.87 8.93 48.86
CA LEU A 488 28.26 7.86 49.67
C LEU A 488 28.39 8.16 51.17
N ASN A 489 27.34 8.70 51.80
CA ASN A 489 27.11 8.43 53.21
C ASN A 489 25.65 8.58 53.67
N LYS A 490 25.25 7.67 54.58
CA LYS A 490 24.01 7.64 55.38
C LYS A 490 22.68 7.28 54.66
N ARG A 491 22.45 5.97 54.59
CA ARG A 491 21.22 5.23 54.98
C ARG A 491 19.85 5.94 54.84
N TYR A 492 19.00 5.39 53.98
CA TYR A 492 17.53 5.50 54.11
C TYR A 492 16.92 4.19 54.62
N ARG A 493 15.92 4.30 55.51
CA ARG A 493 15.16 3.16 56.06
C ARG A 493 14.21 2.60 55.00
N ILE A 494 14.11 1.28 54.93
CA ILE A 494 13.09 0.57 54.15
C ILE A 494 11.78 0.59 54.96
N ILE A 495 10.67 0.97 54.32
CA ILE A 495 9.30 0.75 54.81
C ILE A 495 8.61 -0.17 53.80
N PRO A 496 8.05 -1.33 54.22
CA PRO A 496 7.41 -2.28 53.31
C PRO A 496 5.97 -1.86 52.93
N PRO A 497 5.42 -2.36 51.81
CA PRO A 497 4.14 -1.91 51.26
C PRO A 497 2.93 -2.46 52.03
N ARG A 498 1.82 -1.72 52.06
CA ARG A 498 0.50 -2.21 52.50
C ARG A 498 -0.43 -2.44 51.31
N PHE A 499 -1.23 -3.49 51.42
CA PHE A 499 -2.20 -3.97 50.43
C PHE A 499 -3.57 -3.27 50.53
N PHE A 500 -4.42 -3.57 49.55
CA PHE A 500 -5.76 -3.02 49.28
C PHE A 500 -6.82 -3.21 50.38
N GLY A 501 -7.85 -2.36 50.30
CA GLY A 501 -9.07 -2.34 51.13
C GLY A 501 -9.16 -1.02 51.93
N GLY A 502 -10.28 -0.32 52.03
CA GLY A 502 -11.61 -0.51 51.48
C GLY A 502 -12.59 0.45 52.17
N GLU A 503 -13.74 0.70 51.55
CA GLU A 503 -14.93 1.38 52.13
C GLU A 503 -14.98 2.91 52.28
N LYS A 504 -16.25 3.35 52.19
CA LYS A 504 -16.86 4.69 52.22
C LYS A 504 -16.68 5.33 53.62
N THR A 505 -16.78 6.64 53.83
CA THR A 505 -18.02 7.46 53.77
C THR A 505 -17.72 8.97 53.86
N SER A 506 -18.77 9.80 53.63
CA SER A 506 -19.00 11.19 54.10
C SER A 506 -17.88 11.97 54.83
N GLY A 507 -17.63 13.25 54.58
CA GLY A 507 -18.33 14.21 53.73
C GLY A 507 -18.06 15.67 54.18
N ILE A 508 -18.64 16.63 53.47
CA ILE A 508 -19.16 17.92 53.98
C ILE A 508 -18.13 18.97 54.50
N GLN A 509 -18.03 20.06 53.72
CA GLN A 509 -17.81 21.47 54.14
C GLN A 509 -16.49 21.84 54.89
N ASP A 510 -15.99 23.07 54.88
CA ASP A 510 -16.41 24.26 54.13
C ASP A 510 -15.20 25.14 53.71
N THR A 511 -15.49 26.15 52.88
CA THR A 511 -14.53 27.16 52.39
C THR A 511 -14.36 28.34 53.40
N PRO A 512 -13.77 29.50 53.02
CA PRO A 512 -12.35 29.87 52.94
C PRO A 512 -12.09 31.02 53.96
N PRO A 513 -11.54 32.24 53.68
CA PRO A 513 -10.49 32.72 52.78
C PRO A 513 -9.42 33.60 53.50
N ARG A 514 -8.66 34.39 52.70
CA ARG A 514 -7.93 35.64 53.04
C ARG A 514 -6.63 35.49 53.86
N SER A 515 -5.66 36.40 53.75
CA SER A 515 -5.26 37.35 52.68
C SER A 515 -4.03 38.12 53.15
N ALA A 516 -3.14 38.51 52.23
CA ALA A 516 -2.21 39.65 52.42
C ALA A 516 -1.12 39.42 53.53
N ASP A 517 -0.03 40.19 53.63
CA ASP A 517 0.45 41.26 52.75
C ASP A 517 1.98 41.49 52.85
N THR A 518 2.52 42.16 51.82
CA THR A 518 3.72 43.06 51.80
C THR A 518 5.02 42.79 52.60
N SER A 519 6.13 42.82 51.84
CA SER A 519 7.39 43.58 52.14
C SER A 519 8.34 43.03 53.24
N ASN A 520 9.62 43.43 53.35
CA ASN A 520 10.41 44.50 52.68
C ASN A 520 11.93 44.23 52.85
N LYS A 521 12.78 44.73 51.92
CA LYS A 521 14.22 45.11 52.06
C LYS A 521 15.24 44.05 52.61
N GLU A 522 16.48 43.96 52.13
CA GLU A 522 17.51 45.02 52.12
C GLU A 522 18.65 44.76 51.10
N ARG A 523 19.31 45.87 50.69
CA ARG A 523 20.76 46.06 50.36
C ARG A 523 21.45 45.13 49.34
N SER A 524 22.46 45.54 48.56
CA SER A 524 23.04 46.80 48.03
C SER A 524 24.47 46.45 47.60
N ASP A 525 25.03 47.18 46.62
CA ASP A 525 26.46 47.23 46.23
C ASP A 525 27.02 45.98 45.48
N CYS A 526 27.87 46.10 44.44
CA CYS A 526 28.35 47.28 43.72
C CYS A 526 28.90 46.95 42.30
N LEU A 527 28.96 47.97 41.42
CA LEU A 527 29.87 48.14 40.25
C LEU A 527 29.86 47.07 39.12
N ARG A 528 29.27 47.38 37.95
CA ARG A 528 29.88 48.04 36.76
C ARG A 528 30.96 47.23 36.02
N LEU A 529 30.66 46.87 34.76
CA LEU A 529 31.36 47.38 33.55
C LEU A 529 30.56 47.00 32.28
N TYR A 530 30.30 47.98 31.40
CA TYR A 530 29.84 47.75 30.02
C TYR A 530 31.05 47.53 29.10
N PRO A 531 30.84 47.02 27.87
CA PRO A 531 31.08 47.92 26.75
C PRO A 531 30.09 47.81 25.57
N THR A 532 29.86 48.96 24.93
CA THR A 532 29.32 49.18 23.58
C THR A 532 29.96 50.48 23.04
N PRO A 533 29.80 50.85 21.77
CA PRO A 533 30.11 50.10 20.54
C PRO A 533 31.16 50.86 19.69
N CYS A 534 31.73 50.24 18.64
CA CYS A 534 32.58 50.95 17.67
C CYS A 534 32.24 50.66 16.20
N GLY A 535 32.25 51.73 15.42
CA GLY A 535 32.31 51.83 13.96
C GLY A 535 32.38 53.34 13.60
N PRO A 536 32.45 53.74 12.33
CA PRO A 536 32.85 53.02 11.12
C PRO A 536 34.19 53.56 10.57
N ILE A 537 34.79 52.91 9.56
CA ILE A 537 35.83 53.51 8.71
C ILE A 537 35.55 53.19 7.25
N ASN A 538 35.44 54.25 6.43
CA ASN A 538 35.49 54.17 4.97
C ASN A 538 36.97 54.11 4.51
N SER A 539 37.27 53.43 3.40
CA SER A 539 37.64 54.10 2.13
C SER A 539 38.44 53.24 1.13
N VAL A 540 38.27 53.58 -0.16
CA VAL A 540 39.18 53.37 -1.32
C VAL A 540 39.27 51.96 -1.98
N ASN A 541 38.72 51.87 -3.21
CA ASN A 541 39.19 51.02 -4.32
C ASN A 541 40.46 51.62 -4.95
N PRO A 542 41.30 50.84 -5.64
CA PRO A 542 41.39 51.07 -7.10
C PRO A 542 41.55 49.82 -8.00
N ASP A 543 40.89 49.92 -9.15
CA ASP A 543 41.37 49.64 -10.53
C ASP A 543 41.87 48.24 -10.99
N THR A 544 41.06 47.64 -11.86
CA THR A 544 41.45 46.87 -13.07
C THR A 544 42.19 47.75 -14.09
N PRO A 545 43.13 47.24 -14.93
CA PRO A 545 42.84 46.35 -16.09
C PRO A 545 43.96 45.29 -16.34
N SER A 546 44.16 44.60 -17.50
CA SER A 546 43.60 44.68 -18.86
C SER A 546 43.63 43.35 -19.67
N THR A 547 42.93 43.37 -20.81
CA THR A 547 43.13 42.68 -22.13
C THR A 547 44.15 41.53 -22.32
N ALA A 548 43.68 40.47 -23.02
CA ALA A 548 44.25 39.80 -24.22
C ALA A 548 43.95 38.28 -24.18
N SER A 549 43.66 37.51 -25.23
CA SER A 549 43.17 37.66 -26.61
C SER A 549 43.24 36.26 -27.26
N GLN A 550 42.24 35.88 -28.06
CA GLN A 550 42.26 34.93 -29.20
C GLN A 550 43.34 33.82 -29.33
N GLN A 551 42.88 32.56 -29.50
CA GLN A 551 43.14 31.63 -30.63
C GLN A 551 42.37 30.32 -30.34
N GLN A 552 41.44 29.79 -31.16
CA GLN A 552 41.53 29.20 -32.52
C GLN A 552 42.50 27.99 -32.65
N GLY A 553 41.97 26.89 -33.21
CA GLY A 553 42.66 25.61 -33.46
C GLY A 553 41.86 24.40 -32.94
N SER A 554 40.80 23.90 -33.60
CA SER A 554 40.72 23.15 -34.88
C SER A 554 41.40 21.76 -34.87
N ASP A 555 40.59 20.73 -35.16
CA ASP A 555 40.93 19.39 -35.69
C ASP A 555 41.88 18.45 -34.93
N ARG A 556 41.33 17.31 -34.47
CA ARG A 556 41.41 16.04 -35.24
C ARG A 556 40.52 14.92 -34.65
N THR A 557 39.46 14.64 -35.40
CA THR A 557 39.01 13.31 -35.86
C THR A 557 39.82 12.06 -35.45
N HIS A 558 39.11 11.02 -34.98
CA HIS A 558 39.22 9.57 -35.33
C HIS A 558 38.15 8.81 -34.48
N ARG A 559 36.88 8.66 -34.90
CA ARG A 559 36.28 7.68 -35.83
C ARG A 559 36.44 6.19 -35.46
N ILE A 560 35.28 5.50 -35.45
CA ILE A 560 35.02 4.09 -35.84
C ILE A 560 35.09 2.98 -34.75
N ASN A 561 33.89 2.56 -34.29
CA ASN A 561 33.30 1.20 -34.39
C ASN A 561 34.02 -0.05 -33.78
N VAL A 562 33.39 -1.19 -33.44
CA VAL A 562 31.99 -1.71 -33.29
C VAL A 562 32.10 -3.13 -32.67
N LYS A 563 30.98 -3.70 -32.16
CA LYS A 563 30.78 -5.11 -31.70
C LYS A 563 31.45 -5.45 -30.35
N ILE A 564 30.88 -6.34 -29.54
CA ILE A 564 29.71 -7.23 -29.74
C ILE A 564 28.53 -6.77 -28.88
#